data_AF-A0A379LQP1-F1
#
_entry.id   AF-A0A379LQP1-F1
#
_cell.length_a   1.000
_cell.length_b   1.000
_cell.length_c   1.000
_cell.angle_alpha   90.00
_cell.angle_beta   90.00
_cell.angle_gamma   90.00
#
_symmetry.space_group_name_H-M   'P 1'
#
loop_
_entity.id
_entity.type
_entity.pdbx_description
1 polymer ?
#
loop_
_entity_poly.entity_id
_entity_poly.type
_entity_poly.pdbx_seq_one_letter_code
_entity_poly.pdbx_strand_id
1 'polypeptide(L)'
;MLRVVLPQLLSRLITSLRLLLGSAWLFLISAEAISATAGLGYRIFLVRRYMAMDVIIPYVIWITLLAWLMDLALRQLHKACFPWAEGGRE
;
A
#
# COMPACT_ATOMS: atom_id res chain seq x y z
N MET A 1 0.87 -12.54 -32.26
CA MET A 1 -0.17 -11.83 -31.49
C MET A 1 0.14 -11.72 -29.99
N LEU A 2 0.54 -12.80 -29.30
CA LEU A 2 0.86 -12.75 -27.85
C LEU A 2 1.95 -11.71 -27.46
N ARG A 3 2.94 -11.45 -28.32
CA ARG A 3 4.04 -10.50 -28.03
C ARG A 3 3.60 -9.04 -27.88
N VAL A 4 2.45 -8.68 -28.45
CA VAL A 4 1.89 -7.31 -28.40
C VAL A 4 0.75 -7.21 -27.38
N VAL A 5 -0.05 -8.27 -27.24
CA VAL A 5 -1.18 -8.29 -26.30
C VAL A 5 -0.72 -8.41 -24.85
N LEU A 6 0.35 -9.17 -24.59
CA LEU A 6 0.89 -9.37 -23.25
C LEU A 6 1.34 -8.05 -22.57
N PRO A 7 2.16 -7.17 -23.19
CA PRO A 7 2.53 -5.90 -22.56
C PRO A 7 1.34 -4.96 -22.34
N GLN A 8 0.35 -4.97 -23.24
CA GLN A 8 -0.88 -4.17 -23.12
C GLN A 8 -1.72 -4.59 -21.90
N LEU A 9 -1.89 -5.89 -21.70
CA LEU A 9 -2.63 -6.46 -20.56
C LEU A 9 -1.90 -6.21 -19.23
N LEU A 10 -0.57 -6.35 -19.24
CA LEU A 10 0.27 -6.16 -18.07
C LEU A 10 0.24 -4.70 -17.59
N SER A 11 0.29 -3.72 -18.51
CA SER A 11 0.12 -2.29 -18.20
C SER A 11 -1.26 -1.96 -17.59
N ARG A 12 -2.33 -2.57 -18.11
CA ARG A 12 -3.68 -2.42 -17.54
C ARG A 12 -3.79 -3.06 -16.15
N LEU A 13 -3.23 -4.26 -15.95
CA LEU A 13 -3.22 -4.95 -14.66
C LEU A 13 -2.58 -4.11 -13.57
N ILE A 14 -1.52 -3.38 -13.89
CA ILE A 14 -0.80 -2.56 -12.91
C ILE A 14 -1.50 -1.25 -12.60
N THR A 15 -2.14 -0.66 -13.61
CA THR A 15 -3.05 0.47 -13.38
C THR A 15 -4.17 0.07 -12.43
N SER A 16 -4.74 -1.13 -12.61
CA SER A 16 -5.71 -1.70 -11.68
C SER A 16 -5.10 -1.96 -10.30
N LEU A 17 -3.93 -2.60 -10.20
CA LEU A 17 -3.25 -2.82 -8.91
C LEU A 17 -2.98 -1.51 -8.16
N ARG A 18 -2.64 -0.43 -8.86
CA ARG A 18 -2.46 0.90 -8.25
C ARG A 18 -3.78 1.46 -7.70
N LEU A 19 -4.88 1.30 -8.43
CA LEU A 19 -6.22 1.67 -7.94
C LEU A 19 -6.63 0.84 -6.71
N LEU A 20 -6.27 -0.45 -6.71
CA LEU A 20 -6.56 -1.37 -5.62
C LEU A 20 -5.62 -1.20 -4.41
N LEU A 21 -4.46 -0.54 -4.54
CA LEU A 21 -3.50 -0.43 -3.44
C LEU A 21 -4.08 0.34 -2.24
N GLY A 22 -4.86 1.39 -2.52
CA GLY A 22 -5.53 2.17 -1.47
C GLY A 22 -6.54 1.33 -0.68
N SER A 23 -7.34 0.49 -1.37
CA SER A 23 -8.28 -0.40 -0.69
C SER A 23 -7.57 -1.56 0.02
N ALA A 24 -6.50 -2.11 -0.58
CA ALA A 24 -5.67 -3.14 0.02
C ALA A 24 -5.06 -2.66 1.35
N TRP A 25 -4.63 -1.40 1.41
CA TRP A 25 -4.13 -0.80 2.65
C TRP A 25 -5.18 -0.75 3.76
N LEU A 26 -6.41 -0.33 3.44
CA LEU A 26 -7.52 -0.31 4.39
C LEU A 26 -7.86 -1.73 4.88
N PHE A 27 -7.83 -2.70 3.97
CA PHE A 27 -8.03 -4.11 4.31
C PHE A 27 -6.93 -4.64 5.23
N LEU A 28 -5.67 -4.30 4.99
CA LEU A 28 -4.54 -4.68 5.84
C LEU A 28 -4.73 -4.13 7.27
N ILE A 29 -5.10 -2.85 7.41
CA ILE A 29 -5.38 -2.24 8.71
C ILE A 29 -6.53 -2.95 9.41
N SER A 30 -7.59 -3.27 8.67
CA SER A 30 -8.76 -3.98 9.21
C SER A 30 -8.40 -5.39 9.66
N ALA A 31 -7.57 -6.10 8.89
CA ALA A 31 -7.07 -7.43 9.23
C ALA A 31 -6.17 -7.41 10.48
N GLU A 32 -5.27 -6.43 10.58
CA GLU A 32 -4.47 -6.18 11.78
C GLU A 32 -5.35 -5.94 13.01
N ALA A 33 -6.42 -5.15 12.88
CA ALA A 33 -7.31 -4.84 14.00
C ALA A 33 -8.07 -6.06 14.54
N ILE A 34 -8.37 -7.05 13.70
CA ILE A 34 -9.17 -8.24 14.08
C ILE A 34 -8.28 -9.39 14.55
N SER A 35 -7.15 -9.62 13.89
CA SER A 35 -6.34 -10.83 14.07
C SER A 35 -5.05 -10.61 14.85
N ALA A 36 -4.51 -9.39 14.86
CA ALA A 36 -3.20 -9.15 15.47
C ALA A 36 -3.34 -8.97 16.98
N THR A 37 -2.71 -9.86 17.75
CA THR A 37 -2.42 -9.67 19.18
C THR A 37 -1.17 -8.80 19.40
N ALA A 38 -0.43 -8.50 18.33
CA ALA A 38 0.70 -7.59 18.30
C ALA A 38 0.79 -6.92 16.91
N GLY A 39 0.74 -5.58 16.88
CA GLY A 39 0.78 -4.78 15.65
C GLY A 39 0.68 -3.28 15.95
N LEU A 40 1.03 -2.42 14.99
CA LEU A 40 0.91 -0.95 15.16
C LEU A 40 -0.56 -0.53 15.30
N GLY A 41 -1.46 -1.15 14.53
CA GLY A 41 -2.91 -0.91 14.63
C GLY A 41 -3.52 -1.39 15.95
N TYR A 42 -3.08 -2.55 16.44
CA TYR A 42 -3.49 -3.08 17.74
C TYR A 42 -3.09 -2.16 18.91
N ARG A 43 -1.86 -1.61 18.86
CA ARG A 43 -1.36 -0.68 19.89
C ARG A 43 -2.14 0.64 19.91
N ILE A 44 -2.59 1.14 18.76
CA ILE A 44 -3.49 2.32 18.69
C ILE A 44 -4.79 2.04 19.46
N PHE A 45 -5.41 0.87 19.23
CA PHE A 45 -6.64 0.47 19.93
C PHE A 45 -6.43 0.32 21.44
N LEU A 46 -5.28 -0.23 21.85
CA LEU A 46 -4.93 -0.40 23.25
C LEU A 46 -4.73 0.96 23.94
N VAL A 47 -3.97 1.88 23.33
CA VAL A 47 -3.70 3.23 23.87
C VAL A 47 -4.98 4.06 23.95
N ARG A 48 -5.91 3.89 23.00
CA ARG A 48 -7.23 4.55 23.04
C ARG A 48 -8.00 4.21 24.32
N ARG A 49 -7.76 3.02 24.90
CA ARG A 49 -8.37 2.58 26.16
C ARG A 49 -7.70 3.19 27.41
N TYR A 50 -6.47 3.69 27.29
CA TYR A 50 -5.71 4.33 28.37
C TYR A 50 -5.88 5.86 28.44
N MET A 51 -6.70 6.49 27.57
CA MET A 51 -6.87 7.95 27.48
C MET A 51 -5.56 8.76 27.33
N ALA A 52 -4.46 8.12 26.94
CA ALA A 52 -3.18 8.77 26.70
C ALA A 52 -3.13 9.31 25.26
N MET A 53 -3.78 10.46 25.04
CA MET A 53 -3.84 11.16 23.75
C MET A 53 -2.44 11.44 23.16
N ASP A 54 -1.46 11.75 24.02
CA ASP A 54 -0.06 11.97 23.63
C ASP A 54 0.58 10.81 22.87
N VAL A 55 0.12 9.58 23.10
CA VAL A 55 0.73 8.40 22.50
C VAL A 55 0.04 8.02 21.18
N ILE A 56 -1.20 8.47 20.91
CA ILE A 56 -1.92 8.18 19.66
C ILE A 56 -1.27 8.85 18.45
N ILE A 57 -0.88 10.13 18.60
CA ILE A 57 -0.32 10.93 17.51
C ILE A 57 0.92 10.27 16.87
N PRO A 58 1.95 9.83 17.63
CA PRO A 58 3.09 9.16 17.02
C PRO A 58 2.72 7.86 16.32
N TYR A 59 1.75 7.09 16.81
CA TYR A 59 1.28 5.91 16.08
C TYR A 59 0.58 6.24 14.75
N VAL A 60 -0.21 7.32 14.72
CA VAL A 60 -0.82 7.82 13.48
C VAL A 60 0.25 8.24 12.47
N ILE A 61 1.33 8.87 12.94
CA ILE A 61 2.50 9.21 12.11
C ILE A 61 3.15 7.94 11.56
N TRP A 62 3.34 6.91 12.38
CA TRP A 62 3.92 5.64 11.92
C TRP A 62 3.07 4.94 10.85
N ILE A 63 1.74 4.87 11.01
CA ILE A 63 0.88 4.24 9.99
C ILE A 63 0.84 5.04 8.68
N THR A 64 0.88 6.38 8.75
CA THR A 64 0.92 7.22 7.54
C THR A 64 2.28 7.13 6.87
N LEU A 65 3.36 7.05 7.63
CA LEU A 65 4.70 6.80 7.11
C LEU A 65 4.78 5.45 6.41
N LEU A 66 4.24 4.38 7.02
CA LEU A 66 4.21 3.05 6.42
C LEU A 66 3.35 3.02 5.14
N ALA A 67 2.20 3.69 5.15
CA ALA A 67 1.34 3.82 3.98
C ALA A 67 2.08 4.49 2.83
N TRP A 68 2.80 5.59 3.12
CA TRP A 68 3.60 6.31 2.15
C TRP A 68 4.78 5.48 1.64
N LEU A 69 5.45 4.73 2.51
CA LEU A 69 6.55 3.84 2.17
C LEU A 69 6.08 2.69 1.27
N MET A 70 4.90 2.14 1.52
CA MET A 70 4.32 1.08 0.70
C MET A 70 3.88 1.58 -0.66
N ASP A 71 3.33 2.80 -0.72
CA ASP A 71 3.02 3.49 -1.97
C ASP A 71 4.30 3.81 -2.78
N LEU A 72 5.38 4.24 -2.13
CA LEU A 72 6.71 4.40 -2.74
C LEU A 72 7.28 3.08 -3.25
N ALA A 73 7.23 2.03 -2.45
CA ALA A 73 7.68 0.69 -2.82
C ALA A 73 6.93 0.20 -4.06
N LEU A 74 5.62 0.45 -4.14
CA LEU A 74 4.83 0.10 -5.33
C LEU A 74 5.19 0.97 -6.55
N ARG A 75 5.50 2.26 -6.36
CA ARG A 75 6.02 3.11 -7.46
C ARG A 75 7.37 2.61 -7.98
N GLN A 76 8.27 2.19 -7.09
CA GLN A 76 9.54 1.58 -7.48
C GLN A 76 9.31 0.24 -8.20
N LEU A 77 8.43 -0.61 -7.69
CA LEU A 77 8.10 -1.89 -8.31
C LEU A 77 7.49 -1.69 -9.71
N HIS A 78 6.65 -0.67 -9.87
CA HIS A 78 6.08 -0.28 -11.16
C HIS A 78 7.17 0.14 -12.15
N LYS A 79 8.11 0.99 -11.74
CA LYS A 79 9.26 1.40 -12.56
C LYS A 79 10.19 0.23 -12.91
N ALA A 80 10.43 -0.67 -11.95
CA ALA A 80 11.32 -1.82 -12.13
C ALA A 80 10.72 -2.90 -13.02
N CYS A 81 9.40 -3.15 -12.95
CA CYS A 81 8.74 -4.11 -13.82
C CYS A 81 8.53 -3.59 -15.26
N PHE A 82 8.51 -2.27 -15.49
CA PHE A 82 8.25 -1.68 -16.81
C PHE A 82 9.22 -0.56 -17.23
N PRO A 83 10.54 -0.83 -17.30
CA PRO A 83 11.45 0.08 -17.99
C PRO A 83 11.15 0.19 -19.51
N TRP A 84 10.35 -0.73 -20.07
CA TRP A 84 10.05 -0.82 -21.50
C TRP A 84 8.73 -0.13 -21.91
N ALA A 85 7.87 0.27 -20.98
CA ALA A 85 6.62 0.99 -21.30
C ALA A 85 6.84 2.48 -21.65
N GLU A 86 8.00 3.04 -21.30
CA GLU A 86 8.42 4.40 -21.70
C GLU A 86 8.97 4.45 -23.14
N GLY A 87 9.22 3.31 -23.79
CA GLY A 87 9.69 3.23 -25.18
C GLY A 87 8.60 3.23 -26.26
N GLY A 88 7.34 3.49 -25.90
CA GLY A 88 6.18 3.44 -26.82
C GLY A 88 5.54 4.80 -27.11
N ARG A 89 6.27 5.90 -26.91
CA ARG A 89 5.85 7.26 -27.32
C ARG A 89 6.83 7.83 -28.34
N GLU A 90 6.87 7.23 -29.53
CA GLU A 90 7.15 7.92 -30.80
C GLU A 90 6.28 7.30 -31.89
#